data_AF-A0A5J4TTG1-F1
#
_entry.id   AF-A0A5J4TTG1-F1
#
_cell.length_a   1.000
_cell.length_b   1.000
_cell.length_c   1.000
_cell.angle_alpha   90.00
_cell.angle_beta   90.00
_cell.angle_gamma   90.00
#
_symmetry.space_group_name_H-M   'P 1'
#
loop_
_entity.id
_entity.type
_entity.pdbx_description
1 polymer ?
#
loop_
_entity_poly.entity_id
_entity_poly.type
_entity_poly.pdbx_seq_one_letter_code
_entity_poly.pdbx_strand_id
1 'polypeptide(L)'
;MIMKQLYGTTSQMSGNAEIKIMKNNNNSKEIGKLGWISVLGGMKVEMAESSIYLNSISFIGINLSPLLNAKGLIHIIAYNSEQKLLNCTFQNIIIEGAGGNAIRIMNSESNLITATISNCQFANINSVGDSNGQGGSAIFAQLKDQSSLIIEDSSQFYRCIVDKGNGGAIYIDIDFTSEFEFKISDALIQECEAKVNSSSSSPTGYGGGIFLTGSGDYDPSSKRLDLKGMKIFNNIADKSGQSLYVVMAKLAEWCQYGIAGEYVKGNYSDGISNKNELQGIPESPISFNSYSSLQINQQQKYLEYYWNTEINCIDLTGKTEQECECIDNDPRSDICIPQIDCTDVTGKTQQECECIDNDPRIDICQSQIECTDLTGKTKQECPCLNNDIRYECQKACVPSQLDSVTDQCPCFSYNDPRAACQTIIMPSEDTPIDESSPCLVMNDPRAACQTIIMPSEDTPIDESSPCLVMNDPRAACQTIIMPS
;
A
#
# COMPACT_ATOMS: atom_id res chain seq x y z
N MET A 1 22.45 28.44 -9.50
CA MET A 1 23.64 27.71 -9.06
C MET A 1 24.29 28.50 -7.94
N ILE A 2 24.31 28.01 -6.70
CA ILE A 2 25.30 28.55 -5.75
C ILE A 2 26.64 27.99 -6.22
N MET A 3 27.34 28.80 -7.00
CA MET A 3 28.73 28.60 -7.31
C MET A 3 29.49 28.53 -5.99
N LYS A 4 30.16 27.40 -5.80
CA LYS A 4 31.09 27.10 -4.71
C LYS A 4 32.24 28.10 -4.79
N GLN A 5 32.06 29.27 -4.20
CA GLN A 5 33.12 30.26 -4.13
C GLN A 5 33.96 29.94 -2.89
N LEU A 6 35.13 29.34 -3.12
CA LEU A 6 36.39 29.81 -2.54
C LEU A 6 37.58 28.95 -3.04
N TYR A 7 38.62 29.67 -3.48
CA TYR A 7 39.96 29.21 -3.89
C TYR A 7 40.12 28.61 -5.29
N GLY A 8 40.19 29.49 -6.30
CA GLY A 8 41.29 29.51 -7.29
C GLY A 8 41.67 28.23 -8.05
N THR A 9 40.79 27.23 -8.14
CA THR A 9 41.04 25.98 -8.87
C THR A 9 39.95 25.75 -9.90
N THR A 10 40.34 25.34 -11.10
CA THR A 10 39.44 24.99 -12.21
C THR A 10 38.93 23.55 -12.15
N SER A 11 39.22 22.85 -11.05
CA SER A 11 38.88 21.44 -10.86
C SER A 11 37.55 21.31 -10.11
N GLN A 12 36.61 20.56 -10.69
CA GLN A 12 35.39 20.12 -10.00
C GLN A 12 35.77 19.30 -8.76
N MET A 13 35.22 19.65 -7.59
CA MET A 13 35.38 18.80 -6.40
C MET A 13 34.66 17.46 -6.63
N SER A 14 35.36 16.35 -6.41
CA SER A 14 34.76 15.02 -6.28
C SER A 14 34.20 14.84 -4.86
N GLY A 15 32.87 14.81 -4.70
CA GLY A 15 32.16 14.60 -3.43
C GLY A 15 31.03 15.61 -3.16
N ASN A 16 30.12 15.28 -2.23
CA ASN A 16 29.02 16.15 -1.81
C ASN A 16 29.55 17.43 -1.14
N ALA A 17 28.95 18.59 -1.44
CA ALA A 17 29.25 19.84 -0.75
C ALA A 17 28.31 20.01 0.46
N GLU A 18 28.87 20.16 1.65
CA GLU A 18 28.11 20.45 2.86
C GLU A 18 28.03 21.97 3.08
N ILE A 19 26.83 22.52 3.22
CA ILE A 19 26.62 23.88 3.74
C ILE A 19 26.29 23.76 5.22
N LYS A 20 27.22 24.17 6.08
CA LYS A 20 27.02 24.24 7.53
C LYS A 20 26.78 25.68 7.96
N ILE A 21 25.59 25.98 8.49
CA ILE A 21 25.26 27.30 9.03
C ILE A 21 25.40 27.26 10.55
N MET A 22 26.22 28.16 11.13
CA MET A 22 26.54 28.18 12.57
C MET A 22 26.30 29.56 13.20
N LYS A 23 25.91 29.59 14.49
CA LYS A 23 25.75 30.82 15.26
C LYS A 23 27.01 31.04 16.06
N ASN A 24 27.58 32.23 15.96
CA ASN A 24 28.62 32.66 16.88
C ASN A 24 28.01 33.30 18.15
N ASN A 25 26.89 32.78 18.65
CA ASN A 25 26.17 33.24 19.85
C ASN A 25 25.85 34.75 19.94
N ASN A 26 25.68 35.44 18.80
CA ASN A 26 25.35 36.88 18.79
C ASN A 26 23.85 37.11 18.49
N ASN A 27 23.09 37.48 19.50
CA ASN A 27 21.62 37.60 19.45
C ASN A 27 21.10 38.89 18.79
N SER A 28 21.92 39.93 18.65
CA SER A 28 21.49 41.17 17.98
C SER A 28 21.15 40.96 16.50
N LYS A 29 21.65 39.87 15.90
CA LYS A 29 21.39 39.49 14.51
C LYS A 29 19.95 39.05 14.24
N GLU A 30 19.15 38.74 15.27
CA GLU A 30 17.76 38.30 15.14
C GLU A 30 16.75 39.47 15.22
N ILE A 31 17.18 40.66 15.66
CA ILE A 31 16.28 41.82 15.82
C ILE A 31 15.75 42.26 14.46
N GLY A 32 14.41 42.23 14.30
CA GLY A 32 13.73 42.60 13.05
C GLY A 32 13.93 41.60 11.91
N LYS A 33 14.49 40.41 12.17
CA LYS A 33 14.62 39.31 11.19
C LYS A 33 13.57 38.23 11.46
N LEU A 34 13.30 37.38 10.47
CA LEU A 34 12.24 36.36 10.59
C LEU A 34 12.79 34.94 10.84
N GLY A 35 14.10 34.78 10.93
CA GLY A 35 14.79 33.50 11.11
C GLY A 35 16.15 33.55 10.45
N TRP A 36 16.91 32.44 10.50
CA TRP A 36 18.20 32.34 9.82
C TRP A 36 18.04 32.16 8.32
N ILE A 37 17.10 31.31 7.95
CA ILE A 37 16.58 31.19 6.61
C ILE A 37 15.15 31.70 6.68
N SER A 38 14.97 32.95 6.27
CA SER A 38 13.68 33.61 6.18
C SER A 38 13.30 33.74 4.71
N VAL A 39 12.16 33.18 4.32
CA VAL A 39 11.59 33.40 3.00
C VAL A 39 10.37 34.28 3.14
N LEU A 40 10.53 35.54 2.74
CA LEU A 40 9.47 36.56 2.72
C LEU A 40 9.70 37.35 1.43
N GLY A 41 8.92 37.05 0.38
CA GLY A 41 9.17 37.61 -0.95
C GLY A 41 10.43 37.09 -1.68
N GLY A 42 10.97 35.95 -1.25
CA GLY A 42 12.02 35.19 -1.97
C GLY A 42 13.45 35.29 -1.39
N MET A 43 14.17 34.15 -1.33
CA MET A 43 15.63 34.06 -1.19
C MET A 43 16.23 32.95 -2.09
N LYS A 44 17.40 33.16 -2.73
CA LYS A 44 18.02 32.26 -3.75
C LYS A 44 19.06 31.28 -3.25
N VAL A 45 18.68 30.02 -3.17
CA VAL A 45 19.57 28.87 -3.40
C VAL A 45 18.96 28.10 -4.59
N GLU A 46 19.23 28.60 -5.82
CA GLU A 46 18.53 28.30 -7.09
C GLU A 46 17.02 28.63 -7.17
N MET A 47 16.63 29.89 -7.47
CA MET A 47 15.22 30.32 -7.62
C MET A 47 14.77 30.58 -9.05
N ALA A 48 13.53 30.20 -9.31
CA ALA A 48 12.47 31.15 -9.64
C ALA A 48 11.29 30.89 -8.68
N GLU A 49 10.63 31.95 -8.18
CA GLU A 49 9.45 31.95 -7.28
C GLU A 49 9.66 31.36 -5.84
N SER A 50 8.75 31.66 -4.89
CA SER A 50 8.91 31.62 -3.40
C SER A 50 9.13 30.23 -2.75
N SER A 51 9.61 29.26 -3.50
CA SER A 51 9.82 27.87 -3.10
C SER A 51 11.22 27.63 -2.51
N ILE A 52 11.32 26.83 -1.45
CA ILE A 52 12.60 26.38 -0.87
C ILE A 52 12.79 24.90 -1.23
N TYR A 53 13.92 24.59 -1.86
CA TYR A 53 14.39 23.21 -2.02
C TYR A 53 15.70 23.03 -1.27
N LEU A 54 15.68 22.27 -0.17
CA LEU A 54 16.87 21.84 0.56
C LEU A 54 17.05 20.35 0.37
N ASN A 55 18.25 19.94 -0.05
CA ASN A 55 18.61 18.54 -0.14
C ASN A 55 19.97 18.32 0.53
N SER A 56 20.03 17.38 1.49
CA SER A 56 21.27 16.98 2.16
C SER A 56 21.95 18.12 2.94
N ILE A 57 21.16 18.97 3.61
CA ILE A 57 21.64 20.11 4.40
C ILE A 57 21.60 19.80 5.89
N SER A 58 22.68 20.16 6.61
CA SER A 58 22.83 19.93 8.05
C SER A 58 22.80 21.23 8.86
N PHE A 59 21.83 21.34 9.75
CA PHE A 59 21.68 22.41 10.75
C PHE A 59 22.02 21.85 12.13
N ILE A 60 23.25 22.09 12.61
CA ILE A 60 23.77 21.45 13.82
C ILE A 60 24.33 22.47 14.80
N GLY A 61 23.95 22.36 16.08
CA GLY A 61 24.54 23.15 17.17
C GLY A 61 24.11 24.61 17.16
N ILE A 62 22.82 24.86 16.92
CA ILE A 62 22.27 26.21 16.77
C ILE A 62 21.48 26.59 18.02
N ASN A 63 21.79 27.76 18.60
CA ASN A 63 20.98 28.35 19.67
C ASN A 63 20.25 29.59 19.13
N LEU A 64 18.94 29.52 18.91
CA LEU A 64 18.08 30.63 18.52
C LEU A 64 17.44 31.25 19.77
N SER A 65 17.30 32.58 19.81
CA SER A 65 16.64 33.24 20.95
C SER A 65 15.81 34.44 20.48
N PRO A 66 14.62 34.23 19.86
CA PRO A 66 13.83 35.32 19.33
C PRO A 66 13.34 36.23 20.46
N LEU A 67 13.45 37.55 20.27
CA LEU A 67 13.16 38.52 21.35
C LEU A 67 11.70 38.97 21.40
N LEU A 68 11.04 39.10 20.25
CA LEU A 68 9.73 39.74 20.15
C LEU A 68 8.61 38.79 19.75
N ASN A 69 8.88 37.88 18.81
CA ASN A 69 7.88 36.97 18.26
C ASN A 69 8.52 35.61 18.00
N ALA A 70 7.74 34.54 18.06
CA ALA A 70 8.19 33.19 17.72
C ALA A 70 8.75 33.12 16.30
N LYS A 71 9.92 32.49 16.13
CA LYS A 71 10.59 32.33 14.81
C LYS A 71 11.03 30.90 14.57
N GLY A 72 10.97 30.47 13.31
CA GLY A 72 11.61 29.26 12.83
C GLY A 72 13.10 29.47 12.55
N LEU A 73 13.92 28.41 12.65
CA LEU A 73 15.23 28.41 11.99
C LEU A 73 15.05 28.55 10.48
N ILE A 74 14.12 27.75 9.94
CA ILE A 74 13.48 27.95 8.64
C ILE A 74 12.10 28.52 8.92
N HIS A 75 11.86 29.76 8.47
CA HIS A 75 10.59 30.44 8.66
C HIS A 75 9.95 30.70 7.30
N ILE A 76 8.80 30.08 7.08
CA ILE A 76 8.03 30.13 5.84
C ILE A 76 6.78 30.98 6.12
N ILE A 77 6.73 32.15 5.48
CA ILE A 77 5.56 33.03 5.39
C ILE A 77 5.42 33.33 3.90
N ALA A 78 4.71 32.47 3.18
CA ALA A 78 4.77 32.46 1.73
C ALA A 78 3.40 32.57 1.07
N TYR A 79 3.43 33.07 -0.16
CA TYR A 79 2.33 33.15 -1.11
C TYR A 79 2.59 32.07 -2.16
N ASN A 80 1.67 31.11 -2.34
CA ASN A 80 1.71 30.06 -3.37
C ASN A 80 3.11 29.45 -3.56
N SER A 81 3.53 28.64 -2.59
CA SER A 81 4.92 28.16 -2.56
C SER A 81 5.03 26.67 -2.25
N GLU A 82 5.99 26.02 -2.89
CA GLU A 82 6.34 24.62 -2.64
C GLU A 82 7.66 24.53 -1.89
N GLN A 83 7.66 23.78 -0.78
CA GLN A 83 8.79 23.63 0.11
C GLN A 83 9.18 22.16 0.12
N LYS A 84 10.42 21.83 -0.22
CA LYS A 84 10.93 20.46 -0.24
C LYS A 84 12.20 20.39 0.58
N LEU A 85 12.17 19.59 1.65
CA LEU A 85 13.32 19.27 2.47
C LEU A 85 13.57 17.77 2.35
N LEU A 86 14.69 17.42 1.74
CA LEU A 86 15.07 16.05 1.43
C LEU A 86 16.41 15.73 2.11
N ASN A 87 16.52 14.59 2.79
CA ASN A 87 17.80 14.14 3.36
C ASN A 87 18.47 15.15 4.31
N CYS A 88 17.71 16.06 4.92
CA CYS A 88 18.26 17.12 5.77
C CYS A 88 18.38 16.67 7.23
N THR A 89 19.33 17.25 7.96
CA THR A 89 19.55 16.97 9.38
C THR A 89 19.43 18.25 10.21
N PHE A 90 18.61 18.20 11.26
CA PHE A 90 18.45 19.23 12.27
C PHE A 90 18.83 18.63 13.61
N GLN A 91 19.95 19.06 14.19
CA GLN A 91 20.49 18.39 15.38
C GLN A 91 21.03 19.36 16.43
N ASN A 92 20.77 19.09 17.71
CA ASN A 92 21.31 19.86 18.84
C ASN A 92 20.96 21.35 18.69
N ILE A 93 19.66 21.63 18.57
CA ILE A 93 19.12 22.97 18.39
C ILE A 93 18.43 23.40 19.67
N ILE A 94 18.70 24.61 20.13
CA ILE A 94 18.07 25.22 21.31
C ILE A 94 17.35 26.48 20.83
N ILE A 95 16.08 26.66 21.19
CA ILE A 95 15.26 27.82 20.80
C ILE A 95 14.60 28.42 22.04
N GLU A 96 15.13 29.53 22.53
CA GLU A 96 14.70 30.19 23.76
C GLU A 96 14.00 31.54 23.47
N GLY A 97 13.41 32.20 24.47
CA GLY A 97 12.85 33.55 24.32
C GLY A 97 11.34 33.57 24.00
N ALA A 98 10.92 34.32 22.98
CA ALA A 98 9.52 34.48 22.56
C ALA A 98 8.91 33.23 21.88
N GLY A 99 9.60 32.09 21.98
CA GLY A 99 9.27 30.81 21.36
C GLY A 99 9.85 30.62 19.96
N GLY A 100 9.50 29.51 19.31
CA GLY A 100 9.97 29.17 17.97
C GLY A 100 10.11 27.67 17.71
N ASN A 101 10.59 27.34 16.51
CA ASN A 101 10.61 25.97 15.97
C ASN A 101 11.83 25.77 15.06
N ALA A 102 12.24 24.54 14.76
CA ALA A 102 13.23 24.33 13.70
C ALA A 102 12.64 24.73 12.34
N ILE A 103 11.42 24.32 12.06
CA ILE A 103 10.66 24.72 10.88
C ILE A 103 9.35 25.34 11.35
N ARG A 104 9.10 26.57 10.91
CA ARG A 104 7.85 27.28 11.20
C ARG A 104 7.17 27.66 9.89
N ILE A 105 6.00 27.08 9.65
CA ILE A 105 5.14 27.38 8.51
C ILE A 105 3.95 28.19 9.04
N MET A 106 3.87 29.46 8.67
CA MET A 106 2.75 30.34 9.03
C MET A 106 1.96 30.71 7.79
N ASN A 107 0.65 30.49 7.85
CA ASN A 107 -0.29 30.83 6.80
C ASN A 107 -1.25 31.92 7.30
N SER A 108 -0.81 33.19 7.17
CA SER A 108 -1.48 34.36 7.74
C SER A 108 -2.51 35.02 6.82
N GLU A 109 -2.53 34.69 5.52
CA GLU A 109 -3.29 35.43 4.50
C GLU A 109 -4.02 34.51 3.49
N SER A 110 -4.37 33.30 3.89
CA SER A 110 -5.09 32.36 3.04
C SER A 110 -4.36 31.95 1.76
N ASN A 111 -3.07 31.62 1.92
CA ASN A 111 -2.20 31.27 0.81
C ASN A 111 -2.01 29.76 0.69
N LEU A 112 -1.80 29.27 -0.53
CA LEU A 112 -1.37 27.88 -0.72
C LEU A 112 0.10 27.72 -0.31
N ILE A 113 0.38 26.88 0.70
CA ILE A 113 1.72 26.45 1.06
C ILE A 113 1.76 24.93 0.99
N THR A 114 2.59 24.37 0.13
CA THR A 114 2.86 22.93 0.10
C THR A 114 4.25 22.67 0.67
N ALA A 115 4.36 21.71 1.57
CA ALA A 115 5.62 21.34 2.20
C ALA A 115 5.79 19.82 2.24
N THR A 116 6.92 19.33 1.74
CA THR A 116 7.32 17.92 1.80
C THR A 116 8.61 17.80 2.60
N ILE A 117 8.59 16.92 3.59
CA ILE A 117 9.73 16.56 4.43
C ILE A 117 9.98 15.07 4.24
N SER A 118 11.01 14.74 3.48
CA SER A 118 11.35 13.37 3.09
C SER A 118 12.75 13.01 3.58
N ASN A 119 12.88 11.83 4.21
CA ASN A 119 14.12 11.30 4.77
C ASN A 119 14.92 12.31 5.61
N CYS A 120 14.22 13.14 6.39
CA CYS A 120 14.86 14.14 7.24
C CYS A 120 14.99 13.68 8.68
N GLN A 121 16.04 14.13 9.38
CA GLN A 121 16.25 13.84 10.80
C GLN A 121 16.16 15.11 11.64
N PHE A 122 15.33 15.08 12.68
CA PHE A 122 15.21 16.09 13.72
C PHE A 122 15.60 15.44 15.05
N ALA A 123 16.72 15.84 15.64
CA ALA A 123 17.28 15.17 16.80
C ALA A 123 17.77 16.15 17.87
N ASN A 124 17.36 15.97 19.14
CA ASN A 124 17.75 16.82 20.26
C ASN A 124 17.44 18.31 19.99
N ILE A 125 16.17 18.61 19.75
CA ILE A 125 15.70 19.98 19.51
C ILE A 125 14.90 20.41 20.73
N ASN A 126 15.33 21.48 21.38
CA ASN A 126 14.65 22.02 22.55
C ASN A 126 14.10 23.40 22.20
N SER A 127 12.82 23.63 22.45
CA SER A 127 12.21 24.96 22.32
C SER A 127 11.38 25.34 23.54
N VAL A 128 11.03 26.62 23.63
CA VAL A 128 10.01 27.12 24.56
C VAL A 128 8.75 27.45 23.74
N GLY A 129 7.58 27.01 24.22
CA GLY A 129 6.29 27.32 23.62
C GLY A 129 5.92 28.80 23.76
N ASP A 130 5.00 29.28 22.93
CA ASP A 130 4.51 30.66 23.00
C ASP A 130 3.40 30.84 24.06
N SER A 131 2.93 32.08 24.22
CA SER A 131 1.87 32.41 25.19
C SER A 131 0.51 31.78 24.88
N ASN A 132 0.30 31.28 23.66
CA ASN A 132 -0.92 30.59 23.25
C ASN A 132 -0.79 29.07 23.44
N GLY A 133 0.31 28.60 24.02
CA GLY A 133 0.59 27.17 24.21
C GLY A 133 1.02 26.45 22.94
N GLN A 134 1.38 27.18 21.88
CA GLN A 134 1.87 26.59 20.64
C GLN A 134 3.31 26.10 20.85
N GLY A 135 3.56 24.84 20.51
CA GLY A 135 4.88 24.22 20.58
C GLY A 135 5.35 23.70 19.25
N GLY A 136 5.72 22.42 19.19
CA GLY A 136 6.26 21.77 18.00
C GLY A 136 7.74 22.09 17.80
N SER A 137 8.61 21.69 18.73
CA SER A 137 10.02 22.13 18.74
C SER A 137 10.73 21.90 17.40
N ALA A 138 10.41 20.79 16.71
CA ALA A 138 10.83 20.57 15.34
C ALA A 138 9.95 21.34 14.35
N ILE A 139 8.65 21.06 14.31
CA ILE A 139 7.75 21.63 13.30
C ILE A 139 6.54 22.30 13.98
N PHE A 140 6.33 23.57 13.61
CA PHE A 140 5.04 24.22 13.73
C PHE A 140 4.47 24.46 12.32
N ALA A 141 3.21 24.10 12.11
CA ALA A 141 2.54 24.35 10.85
C ALA A 141 1.11 24.85 11.04
N GLN A 142 0.76 25.87 10.26
CA GLN A 142 -0.62 26.30 10.02
C GLN A 142 -1.03 25.95 8.60
N LEU A 143 -2.03 25.07 8.45
CA LEU A 143 -2.53 24.64 7.15
C LEU A 143 -3.92 25.24 6.90
N LYS A 144 -3.99 26.09 5.87
CA LYS A 144 -5.21 26.75 5.39
C LYS A 144 -5.17 26.78 3.87
N ASP A 145 -6.32 26.95 3.21
CA ASP A 145 -6.41 27.33 1.80
C ASP A 145 -5.55 26.48 0.86
N GLN A 146 -5.95 25.21 0.72
CA GLN A 146 -5.31 24.15 -0.07
C GLN A 146 -3.88 23.77 0.38
N SER A 147 -3.39 24.31 1.50
CA SER A 147 -2.03 24.01 1.99
C SER A 147 -1.84 22.55 2.36
N SER A 148 -0.63 22.05 2.13
CA SER A 148 -0.25 20.68 2.46
C SER A 148 1.05 20.59 3.26
N LEU A 149 1.11 19.61 4.16
CA LEU A 149 2.34 19.14 4.79
C LEU A 149 2.39 17.61 4.71
N ILE A 150 3.39 17.09 4.01
CA ILE A 150 3.63 15.65 3.84
C ILE A 150 4.97 15.31 4.49
N ILE A 151 4.96 14.30 5.37
CA ILE A 151 6.15 13.76 6.02
C ILE A 151 6.29 12.29 5.60
N GLU A 152 7.43 11.95 5.01
CA GLU A 152 7.62 10.65 4.35
C GLU A 152 9.08 10.17 4.35
N ASP A 153 9.29 9.01 3.72
CA ASP A 153 10.58 8.36 3.50
C ASP A 153 11.40 8.19 4.79
N SER A 154 10.78 7.57 5.80
CA SER A 154 11.42 7.26 7.09
C SER A 154 11.99 8.47 7.82
N SER A 155 11.37 9.64 7.68
CA SER A 155 11.75 10.84 8.45
C SER A 155 11.68 10.59 9.96
N GLN A 156 12.59 11.19 10.73
CA GLN A 156 12.76 10.88 12.15
C GLN A 156 12.70 12.13 13.03
N PHE A 157 11.94 12.03 14.12
CA PHE A 157 11.85 13.00 15.19
C PHE A 157 12.25 12.31 16.49
N TYR A 158 13.40 12.71 17.02
CA TYR A 158 14.02 12.08 18.18
C TYR A 158 14.37 13.13 19.22
N ARG A 159 13.81 13.00 20.43
CA ARG A 159 14.10 13.96 21.52
C ARG A 159 13.86 15.41 21.13
N CYS A 160 12.69 15.65 20.55
CA CYS A 160 12.18 16.98 20.31
C CYS A 160 11.33 17.39 21.52
N ILE A 161 11.78 18.40 22.24
CA ILE A 161 11.24 18.80 23.54
C ILE A 161 10.73 20.23 23.47
N VAL A 162 9.47 20.45 23.85
CA VAL A 162 8.95 21.78 24.09
C VAL A 162 8.71 22.01 25.58
N ASP A 163 9.37 23.02 26.13
CA ASP A 163 9.03 23.57 27.44
C ASP A 163 7.83 24.52 27.30
N LYS A 164 6.86 24.46 28.21
CA LYS A 164 5.72 25.41 28.25
C LYS A 164 4.85 25.44 26.99
N GLY A 165 4.70 24.32 26.29
CA GLY A 165 3.95 24.24 25.03
C GLY A 165 3.27 22.88 24.83
N ASN A 166 2.66 22.69 23.67
CA ASN A 166 2.05 21.44 23.24
C ASN A 166 2.78 20.88 22.00
N GLY A 167 2.74 19.56 21.79
CA GLY A 167 3.39 18.94 20.62
C GLY A 167 4.90 18.95 20.79
N GLY A 168 5.51 17.92 21.38
CA GLY A 168 6.96 17.90 21.60
C GLY A 168 7.74 18.04 20.30
N ALA A 169 7.42 17.22 19.29
CA ALA A 169 8.01 17.31 17.95
C ALA A 169 7.19 18.23 17.03
N ILE A 170 5.90 17.97 16.91
CA ILE A 170 5.04 18.58 15.89
C ILE A 170 3.83 19.24 16.55
N TYR A 171 3.61 20.51 16.24
CA TYR A 171 2.36 21.22 16.51
C TYR A 171 1.75 21.61 15.17
N ILE A 172 0.50 21.23 14.94
CA ILE A 172 -0.21 21.54 13.71
C ILE A 172 -1.59 22.12 14.00
N ASP A 173 -1.91 23.21 13.29
CA ASP A 173 -3.17 23.95 13.37
C ASP A 173 -3.80 24.01 11.98
N ILE A 174 -4.96 23.38 11.82
CA ILE A 174 -5.61 23.14 10.53
C ILE A 174 -6.93 23.90 10.44
N ASP A 175 -7.17 24.58 9.33
CA ASP A 175 -8.51 25.08 8.99
C ASP A 175 -9.26 24.05 8.14
N PHE A 176 -10.12 23.26 8.79
CA PHE A 176 -10.94 22.24 8.16
C PHE A 176 -12.06 22.80 7.26
N THR A 177 -12.34 24.11 7.31
CA THR A 177 -13.31 24.74 6.41
C THR A 177 -12.77 24.95 4.99
N SER A 178 -11.44 24.93 4.88
CA SER A 178 -10.72 25.03 3.61
C SER A 178 -10.17 23.67 3.21
N GLU A 179 -9.87 23.51 1.92
CA GLU A 179 -9.10 22.38 1.46
C GLU A 179 -7.72 22.35 2.15
N PHE A 180 -7.21 21.19 2.56
CA PHE A 180 -5.86 21.04 3.13
C PHE A 180 -5.35 19.63 2.88
N GLU A 181 -4.10 19.35 3.22
CA GLU A 181 -3.59 17.98 3.33
C GLU A 181 -2.52 17.88 4.42
N PHE A 182 -2.70 16.98 5.39
CA PHE A 182 -1.66 16.62 6.34
C PHE A 182 -1.50 15.11 6.37
N LYS A 183 -0.32 14.65 5.94
CA LYS A 183 -0.02 13.22 5.84
C LYS A 183 1.31 12.86 6.46
N ILE A 184 1.31 11.80 7.26
CA ILE A 184 2.53 11.12 7.70
C ILE A 184 2.52 9.72 7.08
N SER A 185 3.25 9.57 5.97
CA SER A 185 3.25 8.34 5.17
C SER A 185 4.29 7.32 5.65
N ASP A 186 5.42 7.81 6.18
CA ASP A 186 6.43 7.00 6.87
C ASP A 186 7.31 7.90 7.73
N ALA A 187 7.13 7.84 9.05
CA ALA A 187 7.97 8.59 9.98
C ALA A 187 8.08 7.89 11.33
N LEU A 188 9.20 8.12 12.02
CA LEU A 188 9.43 7.70 13.40
C LEU A 188 9.43 8.92 14.33
N ILE A 189 8.58 8.93 15.36
CA ILE A 189 8.48 9.98 16.37
C ILE A 189 8.64 9.34 17.75
N GLN A 190 9.79 9.55 18.40
CA GLN A 190 10.08 8.88 19.66
C GLN A 190 10.86 9.76 20.65
N GLU A 191 10.68 9.50 21.93
CA GLU A 191 11.32 10.23 23.04
C GLU A 191 11.10 11.75 22.99
N CYS A 192 10.03 12.22 22.36
CA CYS A 192 9.65 13.63 22.32
C CYS A 192 8.82 13.99 23.56
N GLU A 193 8.90 15.26 23.98
CA GLU A 193 8.30 15.68 25.25
C GLU A 193 7.59 17.03 25.16
N ALA A 194 6.39 17.11 25.75
CA ALA A 194 5.63 18.35 25.91
C ALA A 194 5.42 18.69 27.39
N LYS A 195 5.98 19.81 27.84
CA LYS A 195 5.96 20.23 29.26
C LYS A 195 4.93 21.30 29.56
N VAL A 196 4.29 21.18 30.71
CA VAL A 196 3.25 22.13 31.16
C VAL A 196 3.86 23.45 31.63
N ASN A 197 3.21 24.54 31.27
CA ASN A 197 3.36 25.83 31.94
C ASN A 197 2.25 26.03 32.96
N SER A 198 2.53 25.74 34.24
CA SER A 198 1.56 25.92 35.33
C SER A 198 1.10 27.37 35.55
N SER A 199 1.79 28.35 34.96
CA SER A 199 1.43 29.78 35.04
C SER A 199 0.72 30.28 33.78
N SER A 200 0.54 29.44 32.75
CA SER A 200 -0.18 29.81 31.53
C SER A 200 -1.68 29.81 31.73
N SER A 201 -2.38 30.78 31.12
CA SER A 201 -3.83 30.72 30.96
C SER A 201 -4.28 29.75 29.87
N SER A 202 -3.42 29.52 28.87
CA SER A 202 -3.65 28.59 27.76
C SER A 202 -3.21 27.17 28.16
N PRO A 203 -3.95 26.11 27.78
CA PRO A 203 -3.56 24.73 28.05
C PRO A 203 -2.19 24.37 27.43
N THR A 204 -1.33 23.71 28.20
CA THR A 204 0.02 23.28 27.78
C THR A 204 0.36 21.91 28.34
N GLY A 205 1.35 21.23 27.76
CA GLY A 205 1.79 19.90 28.19
C GLY A 205 0.99 18.74 27.59
N TYR A 206 0.35 18.93 26.45
CA TYR A 206 -0.41 17.90 25.72
C TYR A 206 0.33 17.48 24.44
N GLY A 207 0.22 16.20 24.07
CA GLY A 207 0.77 15.68 22.81
C GLY A 207 2.30 15.59 22.83
N GLY A 208 2.87 14.59 23.48
CA GLY A 208 4.32 14.50 23.67
C GLY A 208 5.09 14.36 22.36
N GLY A 209 4.53 13.65 21.37
CA GLY A 209 5.01 13.66 19.99
C GLY A 209 4.34 14.75 19.16
N ILE A 210 3.02 14.63 19.00
CA ILE A 210 2.20 15.47 18.13
C ILE A 210 1.05 16.10 18.92
N PHE A 211 0.83 17.39 18.71
CA PHE A 211 -0.42 18.07 19.05
C PHE A 211 -1.09 18.57 17.77
N LEU A 212 -2.29 18.07 17.48
CA LEU A 212 -3.10 18.46 16.34
C LEU A 212 -4.31 19.25 16.82
N THR A 213 -4.54 20.42 16.24
CA THR A 213 -5.72 21.22 16.50
C THR A 213 -6.29 21.72 15.18
N GLY A 214 -7.58 22.05 15.15
CA GLY A 214 -8.14 22.71 13.98
C GLY A 214 -9.57 23.20 14.13
N SER A 215 -9.89 24.25 13.38
CA SER A 215 -11.21 24.87 13.32
C SER A 215 -12.05 24.33 12.17
N GLY A 216 -13.37 24.31 12.33
CA GLY A 216 -14.29 23.78 11.33
C GLY A 216 -14.58 22.29 11.52
N ASP A 217 -15.43 21.77 10.64
CA ASP A 217 -15.87 20.39 10.65
C ASP A 217 -15.12 19.61 9.56
N TYR A 218 -14.15 18.79 9.97
CA TYR A 218 -13.44 17.92 9.04
C TYR A 218 -14.37 16.86 8.46
N ASP A 219 -14.32 16.68 7.15
CA ASP A 219 -14.93 15.57 6.42
C ASP A 219 -13.90 14.45 6.21
N PRO A 220 -14.02 13.31 6.93
CA PRO A 220 -13.09 12.19 6.80
C PRO A 220 -13.09 11.54 5.41
N SER A 221 -14.18 11.66 4.64
CA SER A 221 -14.26 11.10 3.28
C SER A 221 -13.24 11.70 2.32
N SER A 222 -12.75 12.90 2.64
CA SER A 222 -11.69 13.58 1.89
C SER A 222 -10.32 12.90 1.98
N LYS A 223 -10.06 12.09 3.02
CA LYS A 223 -8.78 11.39 3.27
C LYS A 223 -7.55 12.29 3.29
N ARG A 224 -7.76 13.57 3.64
CA ARG A 224 -6.72 14.61 3.65
C ARG A 224 -5.93 14.67 4.95
N LEU A 225 -6.46 14.07 6.01
CA LEU A 225 -5.77 13.88 7.28
C LEU A 225 -5.47 12.40 7.50
N ASP A 226 -4.22 12.00 7.28
CA ASP A 226 -3.78 10.59 7.29
C ASP A 226 -2.46 10.42 8.06
N LEU A 227 -2.53 9.77 9.23
CA LEU A 227 -1.37 9.48 10.08
C LEU A 227 -0.98 8.00 10.08
N LYS A 228 -1.54 7.17 9.18
CA LYS A 228 -1.39 5.71 9.23
C LYS A 228 0.06 5.23 9.16
N GLY A 229 0.93 6.00 8.49
CA GLY A 229 2.33 5.65 8.27
C GLY A 229 3.26 5.96 9.44
N MET A 230 2.75 6.58 10.51
CA MET A 230 3.60 6.97 11.64
C MET A 230 3.91 5.79 12.58
N LYS A 231 5.15 5.74 13.05
CA LYS A 231 5.56 4.98 14.23
C LYS A 231 5.82 5.96 15.36
N ILE A 232 5.05 5.87 16.43
CA ILE A 232 5.07 6.82 17.53
C ILE A 232 5.08 6.07 18.87
N PHE A 233 6.11 6.28 19.69
CA PHE A 233 6.25 5.58 20.99
C PHE A 233 7.28 6.25 21.89
N ASN A 234 7.23 5.95 23.20
CA ASN A 234 8.12 6.51 24.23
C ASN A 234 8.12 8.04 24.31
N ASN A 235 7.05 8.68 23.86
CA ASN A 235 6.87 10.13 24.00
C ASN A 235 6.23 10.44 25.36
N ILE A 236 6.42 11.66 25.85
CA ILE A 236 5.95 12.07 27.17
C ILE A 236 5.19 13.38 27.07
N ALA A 237 3.99 13.41 27.65
CA ALA A 237 3.21 14.63 27.84
C ALA A 237 2.90 14.80 29.32
N ASP A 238 3.21 15.97 29.89
CA ASP A 238 2.93 16.28 31.30
C ASP A 238 1.44 16.17 31.66
N LYS A 239 0.55 16.31 30.67
CA LYS A 239 -0.91 16.23 30.84
C LYS A 239 -1.51 14.97 30.24
N SER A 240 -1.62 14.89 28.91
CA SER A 240 -2.35 13.82 28.22
C SER A 240 -1.95 13.73 26.76
N GLY A 241 -2.20 12.56 26.16
CA GLY A 241 -1.74 12.22 24.82
C GLY A 241 -0.23 12.11 24.83
N GLN A 242 0.29 11.04 25.43
CA GLN A 242 1.74 10.84 25.54
C GLN A 242 2.40 10.91 24.16
N SER A 243 1.75 10.32 23.15
CA SER A 243 2.19 10.36 21.76
C SER A 243 1.41 11.39 20.94
N LEU A 244 0.08 11.29 20.91
CA LEU A 244 -0.79 12.17 20.12
C LEU A 244 -1.88 12.78 21.02
N TYR A 245 -2.05 14.09 20.93
CA TYR A 245 -3.24 14.77 21.44
C TYR A 245 -3.95 15.56 20.33
N VAL A 246 -5.27 15.37 20.23
CA VAL A 246 -6.09 15.98 19.17
C VAL A 246 -7.19 16.87 19.75
N VAL A 247 -7.35 18.07 19.19
CA VAL A 247 -8.43 19.01 19.48
C VAL A 247 -9.16 19.36 18.19
N MET A 248 -10.33 18.78 17.96
CA MET A 248 -11.17 19.11 16.80
C MET A 248 -12.62 18.71 17.03
N ALA A 249 -13.58 19.39 16.40
CA ALA A 249 -15.00 19.09 16.57
C ALA A 249 -15.37 17.67 16.09
N LYS A 250 -14.92 17.29 14.90
CA LYS A 250 -15.22 16.01 14.21
C LYS A 250 -14.25 14.87 14.57
N LEU A 251 -13.78 14.84 15.82
CA LEU A 251 -12.76 13.89 16.28
C LEU A 251 -13.27 12.45 16.24
N ALA A 252 -14.51 12.22 16.67
CA ALA A 252 -15.10 10.88 16.68
C ALA A 252 -15.25 10.35 15.25
N GLU A 253 -15.78 11.17 14.35
CA GLU A 253 -15.98 10.85 12.94
C GLU A 253 -14.67 10.53 12.23
N TRP A 254 -13.60 11.31 12.48
CA TRP A 254 -12.28 11.00 11.93
C TRP A 254 -11.73 9.68 12.46
N CYS A 255 -11.87 9.42 13.77
CA CYS A 255 -11.45 8.16 14.38
C CYS A 255 -12.24 6.95 13.86
N GLN A 256 -13.52 7.13 13.53
CA GLN A 256 -14.42 6.08 13.06
C GLN A 256 -14.34 5.83 11.56
N TYR A 257 -13.68 6.69 10.81
CA TYR A 257 -13.58 6.57 9.37
C TYR A 257 -12.51 5.54 8.96
N GLY A 258 -12.84 4.73 7.95
CA GLY A 258 -12.02 3.60 7.56
C GLY A 258 -12.12 2.46 8.56
N ILE A 259 -11.13 1.57 8.57
CA ILE A 259 -11.19 0.35 9.38
C ILE A 259 -10.45 0.59 10.68
N ALA A 260 -11.17 0.45 11.79
CA ALA A 260 -10.61 0.47 13.14
C ALA A 260 -9.63 1.64 13.36
N GLY A 261 -9.94 2.86 12.92
CA GLY A 261 -9.11 4.05 13.16
C GLY A 261 -7.78 4.09 12.41
N GLU A 262 -7.65 3.39 11.27
CA GLU A 262 -6.41 3.31 10.49
C GLU A 262 -5.75 4.66 10.18
N TYR A 263 -6.54 5.72 9.95
CA TYR A 263 -6.02 7.07 9.63
C TYR A 263 -5.44 7.81 10.84
N VAL A 264 -5.64 7.29 12.07
CA VAL A 264 -5.26 7.94 13.33
C VAL A 264 -4.20 7.14 14.09
N LYS A 265 -4.31 5.80 14.09
CA LYS A 265 -3.59 4.92 15.01
C LYS A 265 -2.08 4.86 14.83
N GLY A 266 -1.58 4.98 13.60
CA GLY A 266 -0.19 4.61 13.30
C GLY A 266 0.12 3.18 13.76
N ASN A 267 1.14 3.02 14.60
CA ASN A 267 1.54 1.74 15.20
C ASN A 267 0.82 1.36 16.52
N TYR A 268 -0.26 2.06 16.91
CA TYR A 268 -1.06 1.70 18.10
C TYR A 268 -1.78 0.36 17.90
N SER A 269 -1.72 -0.51 18.91
CA SER A 269 -2.36 -1.84 18.90
C SER A 269 -3.42 -1.94 19.99
N ASP A 270 -4.67 -2.17 19.60
CA ASP A 270 -5.81 -2.25 20.53
C ASP A 270 -5.59 -3.36 21.58
N GLY A 271 -5.90 -3.05 22.83
CA GLY A 271 -5.71 -3.97 23.97
C GLY A 271 -4.26 -4.24 24.38
N ILE A 272 -3.28 -3.73 23.63
CA ILE A 272 -1.84 -3.90 23.93
C ILE A 272 -1.20 -2.55 24.29
N SER A 273 -1.41 -1.53 23.46
CA SER A 273 -0.87 -0.19 23.68
C SER A 273 -1.55 0.50 24.88
N ASN A 274 -0.81 1.40 25.54
CA ASN A 274 -1.36 2.18 26.64
C ASN A 274 -2.35 3.22 26.07
N LYS A 275 -3.59 3.24 26.58
CA LYS A 275 -4.63 4.18 26.14
C LYS A 275 -4.23 5.66 26.28
N ASN A 276 -3.31 5.98 27.18
CA ASN A 276 -2.77 7.33 27.34
C ASN A 276 -1.90 7.79 26.15
N GLU A 277 -1.48 6.88 25.25
CA GLU A 277 -0.71 7.24 24.06
C GLU A 277 -1.49 8.17 23.13
N LEU A 278 -2.76 7.84 22.87
CA LEU A 278 -3.63 8.54 21.93
C LEU A 278 -4.86 9.09 22.65
N GLN A 279 -4.90 10.41 22.82
CA GLN A 279 -6.00 11.10 23.49
C GLN A 279 -6.46 12.30 22.67
N GLY A 280 -7.65 12.80 22.96
CA GLY A 280 -8.12 14.03 22.37
C GLY A 280 -9.44 14.48 22.96
N ILE A 281 -9.93 15.60 22.46
CA ILE A 281 -11.18 16.20 22.90
C ILE A 281 -11.97 16.67 21.67
N PRO A 282 -13.27 16.29 21.56
CA PRO A 282 -14.11 16.64 20.42
C PRO A 282 -14.64 18.07 20.53
N GLU A 283 -13.73 19.05 20.55
CA GLU A 283 -14.03 20.46 20.82
C GLU A 283 -13.29 21.39 19.86
N SER A 284 -13.80 22.63 19.73
CA SER A 284 -13.11 23.66 18.94
C SER A 284 -11.83 24.15 19.63
N PRO A 285 -10.82 24.66 18.89
CA PRO A 285 -9.63 25.26 19.48
C PRO A 285 -9.97 26.43 20.41
N ILE A 286 -11.01 27.19 20.08
CA ILE A 286 -11.50 28.32 20.90
C ILE A 286 -12.03 27.80 22.25
N SER A 287 -12.88 26.76 22.23
CA SER A 287 -13.40 26.12 23.44
C SER A 287 -12.26 25.58 24.31
N PHE A 288 -11.39 24.77 23.71
CA PHE A 288 -10.27 24.13 24.40
C PHE A 288 -9.36 25.15 25.09
N ASN A 289 -9.00 26.23 24.39
CA ASN A 289 -8.14 27.28 24.94
C ASN A 289 -8.79 28.09 26.09
N SER A 290 -10.11 28.00 26.23
CA SER A 290 -10.84 28.62 27.35
C SER A 290 -11.01 27.71 28.57
N TYR A 291 -10.71 26.42 28.44
CA TYR A 291 -10.96 25.43 29.47
C TYR A 291 -9.84 25.37 30.51
N SER A 292 -10.25 25.15 31.76
CA SER A 292 -9.34 24.71 32.83
C SER A 292 -8.89 23.27 32.62
N SER A 293 -7.76 22.88 33.23
CA SER A 293 -7.30 21.49 33.19
C SER A 293 -8.33 20.49 33.73
N LEU A 294 -9.18 20.89 34.68
CA LEU A 294 -10.25 20.04 35.20
C LEU A 294 -11.32 19.76 34.12
N GLN A 295 -11.74 20.81 33.41
CA GLN A 295 -12.72 20.68 32.32
C GLN A 295 -12.18 19.84 31.17
N ILE A 296 -10.90 20.00 30.81
CA ILE A 296 -10.25 19.17 29.79
C ILE A 296 -10.24 17.70 30.23
N ASN A 297 -9.79 17.42 31.46
CA ASN A 297 -9.72 16.06 32.00
C ASN A 297 -11.08 15.35 32.05
N GLN A 298 -12.17 16.09 32.25
CA GLN A 298 -13.53 15.54 32.28
C GLN A 298 -14.10 15.23 30.89
N GLN A 299 -13.62 15.92 29.86
CA GLN A 299 -14.20 15.87 28.51
C GLN A 299 -13.35 15.07 27.53
N GLN A 300 -12.03 15.04 27.72
CA GLN A 300 -11.13 14.30 26.86
C GLN A 300 -11.44 12.79 26.85
N LYS A 301 -11.09 12.13 25.76
CA LYS A 301 -11.30 10.70 25.52
C LYS A 301 -9.99 10.03 25.12
N TYR A 302 -9.88 8.75 25.44
CA TYR A 302 -8.96 7.86 24.76
C TYR A 302 -9.51 7.64 23.35
N LEU A 303 -8.68 7.85 22.32
CA LEU A 303 -9.15 7.75 20.94
C LEU A 303 -9.59 6.33 20.59
N GLU A 304 -9.05 5.32 21.29
CA GLU A 304 -9.46 3.91 21.17
C GLU A 304 -10.97 3.71 21.28
N TYR A 305 -11.64 4.48 22.13
CA TYR A 305 -13.08 4.33 22.33
C TYR A 305 -13.92 4.78 21.14
N TYR A 306 -13.37 5.52 20.18
CA TYR A 306 -14.14 5.94 19.01
C TYR A 306 -14.18 4.86 17.93
N TRP A 307 -13.07 4.17 17.67
CA TRP A 307 -12.99 3.13 16.64
C TRP A 307 -13.22 1.70 17.17
N ASN A 308 -13.27 1.52 18.49
CA ASN A 308 -13.59 0.25 19.14
C ASN A 308 -15.06 0.21 19.63
N THR A 309 -15.96 0.92 18.93
CA THR A 309 -17.40 0.78 19.10
C THR A 309 -17.92 -0.33 18.19
N GLU A 310 -18.90 -1.12 18.64
CA GLU A 310 -19.67 -1.99 17.74
C GLU A 310 -20.14 -1.16 16.53
N ILE A 311 -19.71 -1.53 15.33
CA ILE A 311 -20.06 -0.80 14.12
C ILE A 311 -21.58 -0.91 13.94
N ASN A 312 -22.27 0.22 14.05
CA ASN A 312 -23.71 0.26 13.88
C ASN A 312 -24.05 0.34 12.39
N CYS A 313 -24.39 -0.81 11.80
CA CYS A 313 -24.74 -0.93 10.38
C CYS A 313 -26.20 -0.55 10.06
N ILE A 314 -26.85 0.29 10.88
CA ILE A 314 -28.20 0.84 10.59
C ILE A 314 -28.11 2.02 9.60
N ASP A 315 -27.09 2.87 9.74
CA ASP A 315 -26.79 3.93 8.77
C ASP A 315 -25.49 3.59 8.04
N LEU A 316 -25.61 3.33 6.75
CA LEU A 316 -24.52 2.88 5.88
C LEU A 316 -23.81 4.05 5.18
N THR A 317 -24.20 5.30 5.46
CA THR A 317 -23.61 6.48 4.84
C THR A 317 -22.12 6.59 5.19
N GLY A 318 -21.25 6.54 4.17
CA GLY A 318 -19.80 6.64 4.34
C GLY A 318 -19.11 5.37 4.86
N LYS A 319 -19.82 4.24 5.00
CA LYS A 319 -19.28 2.95 5.46
C LYS A 319 -18.80 2.07 4.31
N THR A 320 -17.66 1.41 4.48
CA THR A 320 -17.09 0.45 3.52
C THR A 320 -17.71 -0.95 3.65
N GLU A 321 -17.54 -1.82 2.65
CA GLU A 321 -17.98 -3.24 2.69
C GLU A 321 -17.34 -4.00 3.87
N GLN A 322 -16.11 -3.64 4.24
CA GLN A 322 -15.38 -4.27 5.34
C GLN A 322 -15.87 -3.79 6.72
N GLU A 323 -16.43 -2.59 6.82
CA GLU A 323 -17.04 -2.08 8.06
C GLU A 323 -18.45 -2.64 8.28
N CYS A 324 -19.23 -2.78 7.21
CA CYS A 324 -20.58 -3.32 7.22
C CYS A 324 -20.81 -4.16 5.96
N GLU A 325 -21.11 -5.44 6.13
CA GLU A 325 -21.46 -6.35 5.03
C GLU A 325 -22.58 -5.76 4.17
N CYS A 326 -22.53 -6.02 2.86
CA CYS A 326 -23.57 -5.55 1.94
C CYS A 326 -24.91 -6.22 2.25
N ILE A 327 -25.99 -5.42 2.25
CA ILE A 327 -27.36 -5.89 2.51
C ILE A 327 -28.26 -5.79 1.27
N ASP A 328 -29.41 -6.45 1.30
CA ASP A 328 -30.41 -6.30 0.22
C ASP A 328 -30.91 -4.85 0.16
N ASN A 329 -30.91 -4.27 -1.05
CA ASN A 329 -31.16 -2.84 -1.29
C ASN A 329 -30.18 -1.91 -0.54
N ASP A 330 -28.91 -2.29 -0.43
CA ASP A 330 -27.86 -1.45 0.14
C ASP A 330 -27.82 -0.06 -0.55
N PRO A 331 -27.89 1.05 0.20
CA PRO A 331 -27.80 2.40 -0.38
C PRO A 331 -26.41 2.70 -0.96
N ARG A 332 -25.38 1.91 -0.63
CA ARG A 332 -24.01 2.06 -1.13
C ARG A 332 -23.82 1.36 -2.49
N SER A 333 -24.62 1.74 -3.49
CA SER A 333 -24.63 1.09 -4.82
C SER A 333 -23.27 1.08 -5.55
N ASP A 334 -22.36 1.98 -5.17
CA ASP A 334 -21.02 2.10 -5.76
C ASP A 334 -20.02 1.07 -5.21
N ILE A 335 -20.33 0.45 -4.08
CA ILE A 335 -19.46 -0.50 -3.36
C ILE A 335 -20.13 -1.87 -3.28
N CYS A 336 -21.41 -1.89 -2.95
CA CYS A 336 -22.22 -3.10 -2.80
C CYS A 336 -23.00 -3.35 -4.09
N ILE A 337 -22.44 -4.19 -4.97
CA ILE A 337 -23.14 -4.63 -6.18
C ILE A 337 -24.29 -5.55 -5.74
N PRO A 338 -25.55 -5.28 -6.12
CA PRO A 338 -26.66 -6.17 -5.82
C PRO A 338 -26.35 -7.57 -6.33
N GLN A 339 -26.51 -8.59 -5.47
CA GLN A 339 -26.42 -9.97 -5.92
C GLN A 339 -27.46 -10.18 -7.03
N ILE A 340 -27.00 -10.50 -8.24
CA ILE A 340 -27.88 -10.73 -9.38
C ILE A 340 -28.60 -12.04 -9.14
N ASP A 341 -29.92 -11.99 -8.99
CA ASP A 341 -30.75 -13.19 -8.86
C ASP A 341 -30.74 -13.98 -10.19
N CYS A 342 -29.96 -15.05 -10.21
CA CYS A 342 -29.81 -15.92 -11.38
C CYS A 342 -30.83 -17.08 -11.42
N THR A 343 -31.92 -17.03 -10.63
CA THR A 343 -33.00 -18.03 -10.74
C THR A 343 -33.82 -17.88 -12.02
N ASP A 344 -33.97 -16.65 -12.53
CA ASP A 344 -34.47 -16.37 -13.88
C ASP A 344 -33.39 -15.66 -14.70
N VAL A 345 -32.80 -16.39 -15.63
CA VAL A 345 -31.72 -15.87 -16.48
C VAL A 345 -32.24 -15.11 -17.72
N THR A 346 -33.56 -14.99 -17.90
CA THR A 346 -34.15 -14.35 -19.09
C THR A 346 -33.74 -12.88 -19.20
N GLY A 347 -33.09 -12.52 -20.30
CA GLY A 347 -32.60 -11.15 -20.55
C GLY A 347 -31.28 -10.78 -19.87
N LYS A 348 -30.65 -11.69 -19.11
CA LYS A 348 -29.35 -11.49 -18.47
C LYS A 348 -28.19 -11.98 -19.35
N THR A 349 -27.06 -11.28 -19.33
CA THR A 349 -25.85 -11.64 -20.08
C THR A 349 -25.07 -12.77 -19.40
N GLN A 350 -24.11 -13.39 -20.12
CA GLN A 350 -23.23 -14.43 -19.57
C GLN A 350 -22.33 -13.92 -18.43
N GLN A 351 -22.01 -12.61 -18.43
CA GLN A 351 -21.24 -11.99 -17.34
C GLN A 351 -22.09 -11.73 -16.09
N GLU A 352 -23.41 -11.57 -16.24
CA GLU A 352 -24.32 -11.34 -15.12
C GLU A 352 -24.78 -12.66 -14.46
N CYS A 353 -24.95 -13.74 -15.24
CA CYS A 353 -25.26 -15.08 -14.76
C CYS A 353 -24.60 -16.15 -15.64
N GLU A 354 -23.88 -17.09 -15.02
CA GLU A 354 -23.30 -18.25 -15.72
C GLU A 354 -24.38 -19.07 -16.44
N CYS A 355 -23.99 -19.79 -17.48
CA CYS A 355 -24.89 -20.65 -18.26
C CYS A 355 -25.30 -21.88 -17.43
N ILE A 356 -26.59 -22.21 -17.42
CA ILE A 356 -27.13 -23.36 -16.70
C ILE A 356 -27.59 -24.49 -17.65
N ASP A 357 -27.81 -25.69 -17.12
CA ASP A 357 -28.37 -26.79 -17.92
C ASP A 357 -29.79 -26.44 -18.39
N ASN A 358 -30.03 -26.56 -19.70
CA ASN A 358 -31.24 -26.08 -20.37
C ASN A 358 -31.46 -24.56 -20.26
N ASP A 359 -30.39 -23.76 -20.31
CA ASP A 359 -30.46 -22.30 -20.31
C ASP A 359 -31.39 -21.78 -21.42
N PRO A 360 -32.42 -20.95 -21.11
CA PRO A 360 -33.30 -20.37 -22.12
C PRO A 360 -32.58 -19.36 -23.03
N ARG A 361 -31.39 -18.88 -22.66
CA ARG A 361 -30.55 -17.96 -23.46
C ARG A 361 -29.77 -18.72 -24.53
N ILE A 362 -30.47 -19.46 -25.39
CA ILE A 362 -29.88 -20.33 -26.42
C ILE A 362 -28.92 -19.61 -27.39
N ASP A 363 -29.07 -18.30 -27.55
CA ASP A 363 -28.23 -17.47 -28.44
C ASP A 363 -26.85 -17.15 -27.82
N ILE A 364 -26.71 -17.28 -26.49
CA ILE A 364 -25.51 -16.91 -25.73
C ILE A 364 -24.90 -18.14 -25.06
N CYS A 365 -25.74 -19.04 -24.54
CA CYS A 365 -25.37 -20.26 -23.84
C CYS A 365 -25.70 -21.47 -24.74
N GLN A 366 -24.74 -21.91 -25.55
CA GLN A 366 -24.91 -23.12 -26.36
C GLN A 366 -24.71 -24.35 -25.49
N SER A 367 -25.73 -25.21 -25.39
CA SER A 367 -25.61 -26.51 -24.74
C SER A 367 -24.64 -27.40 -25.51
N GLN A 368 -23.61 -27.92 -24.84
CA GLN A 368 -22.77 -28.97 -25.43
C GLN A 368 -23.60 -30.26 -25.51
N ILE A 369 -23.99 -30.66 -26.73
CA ILE A 369 -24.62 -31.96 -26.95
C ILE A 369 -23.54 -33.04 -26.78
N GLU A 370 -23.59 -33.80 -25.68
CA GLU A 370 -22.74 -34.98 -25.52
C GLU A 370 -23.13 -36.07 -26.53
N CYS A 371 -22.19 -36.50 -27.37
CA CYS A 371 -22.38 -37.55 -28.39
C CYS A 371 -21.87 -38.94 -27.92
N THR A 372 -21.87 -39.19 -26.60
CA THR A 372 -21.43 -40.45 -25.96
C THR A 372 -22.48 -41.56 -26.06
N ASP A 373 -23.78 -41.22 -25.97
CA ASP A 373 -24.91 -42.11 -26.30
C ASP A 373 -25.63 -41.59 -27.55
N LEU A 374 -25.70 -42.45 -28.58
CA LEU A 374 -26.22 -42.14 -29.92
C LEU A 374 -27.66 -42.63 -30.12
N THR A 375 -28.29 -43.22 -29.11
CA THR A 375 -29.62 -43.80 -29.22
C THR A 375 -30.67 -42.72 -29.46
N GLY A 376 -31.31 -42.74 -30.64
CA GLY A 376 -32.36 -41.77 -31.03
C GLY A 376 -31.88 -40.43 -31.61
N LYS A 377 -30.56 -40.20 -31.72
CA LYS A 377 -29.97 -38.96 -32.27
C LYS A 377 -29.75 -39.02 -33.78
N THR A 378 -30.01 -37.92 -34.48
CA THR A 378 -29.83 -37.81 -35.94
C THR A 378 -28.37 -37.54 -36.34
N LYS A 379 -28.04 -37.74 -37.62
CA LYS A 379 -26.70 -37.45 -38.18
C LYS A 379 -26.34 -35.96 -38.10
N GLN A 380 -27.34 -35.09 -38.04
CA GLN A 380 -27.17 -33.63 -38.02
C GLN A 380 -26.81 -33.15 -36.61
N GLU A 381 -27.27 -33.87 -35.57
CA GLU A 381 -26.97 -33.58 -34.16
C GLU A 381 -25.65 -34.22 -33.69
N CYS A 382 -25.31 -35.42 -34.20
CA CYS A 382 -24.02 -36.08 -33.96
C CYS A 382 -23.51 -36.77 -35.25
N PRO A 383 -22.33 -36.40 -35.79
CA PRO A 383 -21.74 -37.03 -36.99
C PRO A 383 -21.46 -38.54 -36.81
N CYS A 384 -21.45 -39.33 -37.90
CA CYS A 384 -21.15 -40.76 -37.82
C CYS A 384 -19.70 -41.00 -37.35
N LEU A 385 -19.51 -41.93 -36.41
CA LEU A 385 -18.20 -42.38 -35.92
C LEU A 385 -17.83 -43.78 -36.47
N ASN A 386 -16.55 -44.17 -36.38
CA ASN A 386 -16.04 -45.41 -36.99
C ASN A 386 -16.71 -46.73 -36.54
N ASN A 387 -17.42 -46.73 -35.41
CA ASN A 387 -18.20 -47.87 -34.90
C ASN A 387 -19.66 -47.49 -34.61
N ASP A 388 -20.21 -46.54 -35.36
CA ASP A 388 -21.59 -46.09 -35.16
C ASP A 388 -22.60 -47.21 -35.44
N ILE A 389 -23.47 -47.46 -34.46
CA ILE A 389 -24.48 -48.51 -34.49
C ILE A 389 -25.69 -48.15 -35.37
N ARG A 390 -25.85 -46.86 -35.74
CA ARG A 390 -26.96 -46.39 -36.56
C ARG A 390 -26.83 -46.99 -37.97
N TYR A 391 -27.81 -47.79 -38.37
CA TYR A 391 -27.84 -48.56 -39.62
C TYR A 391 -27.54 -47.72 -40.87
N GLU A 392 -27.94 -46.44 -40.87
CA GLU A 392 -27.71 -45.52 -41.98
C GLU A 392 -26.23 -45.16 -42.18
N CYS A 393 -25.41 -45.26 -41.13
CA CYS A 393 -23.95 -45.10 -41.18
C CYS A 393 -23.22 -46.40 -41.60
N GLN A 394 -23.90 -47.56 -41.70
CA GLN A 394 -23.31 -48.88 -41.97
C GLN A 394 -23.55 -49.40 -43.41
N LYS A 395 -23.24 -48.61 -44.45
CA LYS A 395 -23.12 -49.17 -45.83
C LYS A 395 -21.66 -49.53 -46.15
N ALA A 396 -21.39 -50.84 -46.18
CA ALA A 396 -20.06 -51.45 -46.30
C ALA A 396 -19.54 -51.65 -47.73
N CYS A 397 -18.21 -51.73 -47.87
CA CYS A 397 -17.54 -52.60 -48.84
C CYS A 397 -16.35 -53.28 -48.14
N VAL A 398 -16.25 -54.61 -48.25
CA VAL A 398 -15.17 -55.46 -47.71
C VAL A 398 -14.26 -55.87 -48.89
N PRO A 399 -12.98 -55.44 -48.99
CA PRO A 399 -12.13 -55.70 -50.18
C PRO A 399 -11.31 -57.01 -50.11
N SER A 400 -11.01 -57.61 -51.27
CA SER A 400 -10.05 -58.72 -51.46
C SER A 400 -8.81 -58.29 -52.29
N GLN A 401 -7.72 -59.07 -52.27
CA GLN A 401 -6.37 -58.67 -52.76
C GLN A 401 -6.21 -58.45 -54.28
N LEU A 402 -7.27 -58.50 -55.09
CA LEU A 402 -7.17 -58.48 -56.56
C LEU A 402 -7.94 -57.35 -57.26
N ASP A 403 -8.58 -56.43 -56.52
CA ASP A 403 -9.42 -55.40 -57.13
C ASP A 403 -8.74 -54.01 -57.20
N SER A 404 -8.90 -53.33 -58.34
CA SER A 404 -8.36 -51.98 -58.59
C SER A 404 -9.30 -50.88 -58.11
N VAL A 405 -8.74 -49.81 -57.51
CA VAL A 405 -9.46 -48.67 -56.95
C VAL A 405 -10.30 -47.96 -58.03
N THR A 406 -11.62 -48.01 -57.91
CA THR A 406 -12.55 -47.18 -58.69
C THR A 406 -13.64 -46.61 -57.76
N ASP A 407 -14.36 -45.60 -58.23
CA ASP A 407 -15.24 -44.65 -57.50
C ASP A 407 -16.41 -45.24 -56.66
N GLN A 408 -16.41 -46.54 -56.37
CA GLN A 408 -17.38 -47.20 -55.50
C GLN A 408 -16.85 -47.52 -54.08
N CYS A 409 -15.62 -47.10 -53.73
CA CYS A 409 -15.06 -47.24 -52.37
C CYS A 409 -14.31 -45.97 -51.94
N PRO A 410 -15.00 -44.97 -51.35
CA PRO A 410 -14.36 -43.69 -51.02
C PRO A 410 -13.34 -43.77 -49.88
N CYS A 411 -13.30 -44.86 -49.12
CA CYS A 411 -12.44 -45.00 -47.94
C CYS A 411 -10.94 -45.18 -48.25
N PHE A 412 -10.56 -45.22 -49.53
CA PHE A 412 -9.14 -45.27 -49.95
C PHE A 412 -8.47 -43.87 -50.07
N SER A 413 -9.23 -42.77 -50.08
CA SER A 413 -8.68 -41.41 -50.26
C SER A 413 -8.49 -40.61 -48.96
N TYR A 414 -8.85 -41.18 -47.81
CA TYR A 414 -8.61 -40.59 -46.49
C TYR A 414 -7.70 -41.51 -45.66
N ASN A 415 -6.42 -41.14 -45.54
CA ASN A 415 -5.42 -41.78 -44.65
C ASN A 415 -5.06 -43.25 -44.93
N ASP A 416 -5.00 -43.69 -46.19
CA ASP A 416 -4.29 -44.94 -46.55
C ASP A 416 -2.76 -44.69 -46.59
N PRO A 417 -1.97 -45.26 -45.66
CA PRO A 417 -0.53 -45.03 -45.58
C PRO A 417 0.27 -45.74 -46.69
N ARG A 418 -0.36 -46.57 -47.54
CA ARG A 418 0.35 -47.33 -48.59
C ARG A 418 0.81 -46.49 -49.77
N ALA A 419 0.17 -45.35 -50.04
CA ALA A 419 0.69 -44.37 -51.00
C ALA A 419 1.97 -43.68 -50.49
N ALA A 420 2.18 -43.63 -49.17
CA ALA A 420 3.40 -43.10 -48.54
C ALA A 420 4.47 -44.19 -48.32
N CYS A 421 4.09 -45.47 -48.17
CA CYS A 421 5.00 -46.61 -48.00
C CYS A 421 5.44 -47.29 -49.31
N GLN A 422 5.07 -46.78 -50.49
CA GLN A 422 5.48 -47.38 -51.77
C GLN A 422 6.85 -46.93 -52.30
N THR A 423 7.57 -46.06 -51.59
CA THR A 423 8.94 -45.70 -52.00
C THR A 423 9.84 -45.52 -50.79
N ILE A 424 10.63 -46.57 -50.48
CA ILE A 424 11.88 -46.61 -49.69
C ILE A 424 11.77 -47.53 -48.44
N ILE A 425 11.91 -48.86 -48.69
CA ILE A 425 12.32 -49.98 -47.79
C ILE A 425 11.25 -50.63 -46.88
N MET A 426 11.27 -51.98 -46.83
CA MET A 426 10.51 -52.86 -45.93
C MET A 426 11.45 -53.29 -44.77
N PRO A 427 11.16 -53.01 -43.48
CA PRO A 427 12.07 -53.34 -42.37
C PRO A 427 12.09 -54.83 -42.02
N SER A 428 13.24 -55.35 -41.60
CA SER A 428 13.40 -56.63 -40.87
C SER A 428 13.83 -56.40 -39.40
N GLU A 429 13.93 -57.47 -38.60
CA GLU A 429 14.32 -57.45 -37.17
C GLU A 429 15.65 -56.70 -36.89
N ASP A 430 16.51 -56.54 -37.89
CA ASP A 430 17.82 -55.89 -37.77
C ASP A 430 17.86 -54.43 -38.26
N THR A 431 16.71 -53.81 -38.55
CA THR A 431 16.66 -52.45 -39.15
C THR A 431 16.93 -51.35 -38.11
N PRO A 432 17.94 -50.48 -38.29
CA PRO A 432 18.27 -49.40 -37.34
C PRO A 432 17.18 -48.32 -37.25
N ILE A 433 17.01 -47.71 -36.07
CA ILE A 433 16.09 -46.58 -35.88
C ILE A 433 16.89 -45.27 -36.04
N ASP A 434 16.85 -44.69 -37.23
CA ASP A 434 17.45 -43.38 -37.56
C ASP A 434 16.54 -42.55 -38.49
N GLU A 435 17.07 -41.44 -39.02
CA GLU A 435 16.34 -40.50 -39.91
C GLU A 435 15.80 -41.14 -41.20
N SER A 436 16.23 -42.36 -41.54
CA SER A 436 15.72 -43.12 -42.67
C SER A 436 14.54 -44.04 -42.34
N SER A 437 14.11 -44.14 -41.07
CA SER A 437 12.97 -44.95 -40.60
C SER A 437 12.01 -44.19 -39.67
N PRO A 438 11.35 -43.11 -40.14
CA PRO A 438 10.59 -42.19 -39.29
C PRO A 438 9.33 -42.80 -38.65
N CYS A 439 8.82 -43.92 -39.16
CA CYS A 439 7.60 -44.57 -38.68
C CYS A 439 7.76 -45.22 -37.30
N LEU A 440 8.99 -45.50 -36.86
CA LEU A 440 9.28 -46.12 -35.56
C LEU A 440 9.42 -45.12 -34.41
N VAL A 441 9.33 -43.80 -34.69
CA VAL A 441 9.53 -42.73 -33.70
C VAL A 441 8.21 -42.26 -33.06
N MET A 442 7.06 -42.49 -33.70
CA MET A 442 5.76 -42.12 -33.11
C MET A 442 5.31 -43.16 -32.08
N ASN A 443 5.31 -42.75 -30.79
CA ASN A 443 4.89 -43.50 -29.59
C ASN A 443 5.92 -44.47 -28.95
N ASP A 444 7.20 -44.10 -28.85
CA ASP A 444 8.16 -44.80 -28.00
C ASP A 444 8.11 -44.33 -26.53
N PRO A 445 7.76 -45.20 -25.55
CA PRO A 445 7.63 -44.86 -24.13
C PRO A 445 8.97 -44.64 -23.38
N ARG A 446 10.13 -44.85 -24.03
CA ARG A 446 11.46 -44.73 -23.40
C ARG A 446 11.93 -43.28 -23.20
N ALA A 447 11.32 -42.30 -23.87
CA ALA A 447 11.65 -40.88 -23.67
C ALA A 447 11.24 -40.34 -22.28
N ALA A 448 10.34 -41.02 -21.57
CA ALA A 448 9.91 -40.65 -20.22
C ALA A 448 10.86 -41.14 -19.11
N CYS A 449 11.96 -41.83 -19.44
CA CYS A 449 12.88 -42.42 -18.46
C CYS A 449 14.30 -41.85 -18.56
N GLN A 450 14.44 -40.52 -18.44
CA GLN A 450 15.74 -39.87 -18.31
C GLN A 450 15.82 -39.04 -17.03
N THR A 451 16.30 -39.64 -15.93
CA THR A 451 17.49 -39.11 -15.23
C THR A 451 18.04 -40.09 -14.17
N ILE A 452 19.34 -40.39 -14.32
CA ILE A 452 20.29 -40.88 -13.30
C ILE A 452 20.26 -42.41 -13.05
N ILE A 453 21.19 -43.11 -13.74
CA ILE A 453 21.63 -44.53 -13.71
C ILE A 453 20.87 -45.53 -14.64
N MET A 454 21.61 -46.22 -15.53
CA MET A 454 21.18 -47.39 -16.32
C MET A 454 21.55 -48.70 -15.57
N PRO A 455 20.60 -49.52 -15.11
CA PRO A 455 20.88 -50.83 -14.53
C PRO A 455 21.18 -51.90 -15.61
N SER A 456 22.14 -52.79 -15.33
CA SER A 456 22.47 -54.01 -16.12
C SER A 456 21.93 -55.29 -15.44
N GLU A 457 22.08 -56.47 -16.08
CA GLU A 457 21.61 -57.77 -15.56
C GLU A 457 22.15 -58.13 -14.16
N ASP A 458 23.28 -57.55 -13.75
CA ASP A 458 23.91 -57.78 -12.45
C ASP A 458 23.52 -56.74 -11.38
N THR A 459 22.57 -55.84 -11.65
CA THR A 459 22.20 -54.77 -10.71
C THR A 459 21.38 -55.32 -9.54
N PRO A 460 21.85 -55.23 -8.29
CA PRO A 460 21.15 -55.79 -7.14
C PRO A 460 19.88 -54.98 -6.80
N ILE A 461 18.82 -55.69 -6.39
CA ILE A 461 17.57 -55.09 -5.93
C ILE A 461 17.71 -54.76 -4.44
N ASP A 462 18.04 -53.51 -4.12
CA ASP A 462 18.09 -52.99 -2.75
C ASP A 462 17.42 -51.61 -2.63
N GLU A 463 17.57 -50.94 -1.48
CA GLU A 463 16.96 -49.63 -1.16
C GLU A 463 17.34 -48.50 -2.13
N SER A 464 18.27 -48.73 -3.07
CA SER A 464 18.63 -47.79 -4.13
C SER A 464 17.97 -48.06 -5.50
N SER A 465 17.13 -49.10 -5.64
CA SER A 465 16.39 -49.44 -6.88
C SER A 465 14.89 -49.74 -6.67
N PRO A 466 14.10 -48.76 -6.17
CA PRO A 466 12.70 -48.99 -5.76
C PRO A 466 11.72 -49.31 -6.91
N CYS A 467 12.11 -49.06 -8.17
CA CYS A 467 11.28 -49.29 -9.36
C CYS A 467 11.23 -50.76 -9.82
N LEU A 468 12.04 -51.66 -9.25
CA LEU A 468 12.01 -53.10 -9.56
C LEU A 468 11.06 -53.92 -8.66
N VAL A 469 10.35 -53.28 -7.73
CA VAL A 469 9.40 -53.95 -6.79
C VAL A 469 7.94 -53.78 -7.22
N MET A 470 7.62 -52.86 -8.15
CA MET A 470 6.27 -52.68 -8.66
C MET A 470 6.03 -53.53 -9.92
N ASN A 471 5.22 -54.58 -9.78
CA ASN A 471 4.72 -55.46 -10.84
C ASN A 471 5.73 -56.41 -11.51
N ASP A 472 6.54 -57.15 -10.75
CA ASP A 472 7.28 -58.32 -11.29
C ASP A 472 6.30 -59.50 -11.56
N PRO A 473 6.06 -59.90 -12.82
CA PRO A 473 5.13 -60.96 -13.17
C PRO A 473 5.68 -62.37 -12.90
N ARG A 474 6.94 -62.52 -12.49
CA ARG A 474 7.57 -63.84 -12.24
C ARG A 474 7.10 -64.49 -10.94
N ALA A 475 6.69 -63.71 -9.94
CA ALA A 475 6.07 -64.22 -8.72
C ALA A 475 4.68 -64.86 -8.96
N ALA A 476 3.99 -64.46 -10.03
CA ALA A 476 2.69 -65.01 -10.42
C ALA A 476 2.80 -66.26 -11.33
N CYS A 477 4.00 -66.62 -11.80
CA CYS A 477 4.22 -67.73 -12.73
C CYS A 477 4.82 -69.01 -12.11
N GLN A 478 4.86 -69.16 -10.77
CA GLN A 478 5.40 -70.36 -10.11
C GLN A 478 4.36 -71.39 -9.63
N THR A 479 3.08 -71.23 -9.95
CA THR A 479 2.09 -72.28 -9.70
C THR A 479 1.09 -72.34 -10.85
N ILE A 480 1.01 -73.53 -11.48
CA ILE A 480 0.06 -73.98 -12.52
C ILE A 480 0.61 -73.96 -13.97
N ILE A 481 1.53 -74.89 -14.27
CA ILE A 481 1.38 -75.84 -15.39
C ILE A 481 1.84 -77.23 -14.88
N MET A 482 0.87 -78.10 -14.57
CA MET A 482 1.00 -79.58 -14.60
C MET A 482 0.90 -80.02 -16.09
N PRO A 483 1.43 -81.17 -16.56
CA PRO A 483 1.20 -82.51 -15.97
C PRO A 483 2.30 -83.59 -16.16
N SER A 484 1.99 -84.75 -15.54
CA SER A 484 2.63 -86.08 -15.50
C SER A 484 3.96 -86.22 -14.77
#